data_AF-A0A1Y2CDS2-F1
#
_entry.id   AF-A0A1Y2CDS2-F1
#
_cell.length_a   1.000
_cell.length_b   1.000
_cell.length_c   1.000
_cell.angle_alpha   90.00
_cell.angle_beta   90.00
_cell.angle_gamma   90.00
#
_symmetry.space_group_name_H-M   'P 1'
#
loop_
_entity.id
_entity.type
_entity.pdbx_description
1 polymer ?
#
loop_
_entity_poly.entity_id
_entity_poly.type
_entity_poly.pdbx_seq_one_letter_code
_entity_poly.pdbx_strand_id
1 'polypeptide(L)'
;MLTHTLSELLEENVTLHLTVIDTPGFGDTLNREQNFEPITKYIETHYEKYLQAERSDEKRGKIHDSRVHAVLYFLPPYVTDLSFHRLRDIDIEFMQRFCTKVNIIPVIGKSDALMPEEALAYKKAILKDLARHDIRVYPSHHAEDRDNVPVYERYMPFSIIGSDDYIEKNGQKVRARTYRWGAVEVENENHCDFVKLREMLIRTNMQDLIDTTHSVHYSVYRGAQMGGQDVINDDIYDGQIQRERIAFAEEMKLKEDDMRAAFVARVREKEAELR
;
A
#
# COMPACT_ATOMS: atom_id res chain seq x y z
N MET A 1 14.18 -9.70 13.56
CA MET A 1 13.14 -9.06 14.38
C MET A 1 12.40 -8.08 13.49
N LEU A 2 11.10 -7.85 13.73
CA LEU A 2 10.34 -6.84 13.01
C LEU A 2 10.68 -5.46 13.58
N THR A 3 10.94 -4.49 12.71
CA THR A 3 11.34 -3.12 13.10
C THR A 3 10.19 -2.17 12.82
N HIS A 4 9.86 -1.30 13.77
CA HIS A 4 8.73 -0.38 13.62
C HIS A 4 9.25 1.04 13.45
N THR A 5 8.81 1.71 12.40
CA THR A 5 9.05 3.13 12.18
C THR A 5 7.71 3.84 12.24
N LEU A 6 7.53 4.66 13.28
CA LEU A 6 6.37 5.53 13.45
C LEU A 6 6.70 6.88 12.81
N SER A 7 5.82 7.36 11.95
CA SER A 7 5.96 8.65 11.27
C SER A 7 4.64 9.40 11.34
N GLU A 8 4.68 10.61 11.90
CA GLU A 8 3.59 11.57 11.76
C GLU A 8 3.82 12.36 10.48
N LEU A 9 2.92 12.20 9.52
CA LEU A 9 2.97 12.90 8.25
C LEU A 9 1.87 13.97 8.24
N LEU A 10 2.22 15.19 7.85
CA LEU A 10 1.25 16.24 7.61
C LEU A 10 1.07 16.36 6.10
N GLU A 11 0.00 15.77 5.58
CA GLU A 11 -0.36 15.89 4.17
C GLU A 11 -1.59 16.80 4.06
N GLU A 12 -1.43 17.93 3.38
CA GLU A 12 -2.53 18.90 3.14
C GLU A 12 -3.32 19.24 4.42
N ASN A 13 -2.62 19.48 5.53
CA ASN A 13 -3.17 19.79 6.87
C ASN A 13 -3.96 18.66 7.55
N VAL A 14 -3.81 17.40 7.11
CA VAL A 14 -4.26 16.21 7.85
C VAL A 14 -3.04 15.55 8.50
N THR A 15 -3.11 15.28 9.80
CA THR A 15 -2.10 14.51 10.53
C THR A 15 -2.36 13.01 10.40
N LEU A 16 -1.53 12.36 9.60
CA LEU A 16 -1.54 10.92 9.36
C LEU A 16 -0.51 10.24 10.28
N HIS A 17 -0.94 9.23 11.02
CA HIS A 17 -0.06 8.40 11.84
C HIS A 17 0.33 7.16 11.05
N LEU A 18 1.40 7.25 10.26
CA LEU A 18 1.89 6.14 9.46
C LEU A 18 2.81 5.25 10.30
N THR A 19 2.51 3.96 10.33
CA THR A 19 3.38 2.93 10.93
C THR A 19 3.93 2.03 9.83
N VAL A 20 5.24 2.09 9.60
CA VAL A 20 5.93 1.18 8.69
C VAL A 20 6.56 0.06 9.50
N ILE A 21 6.24 -1.19 9.15
CA ILE A 21 6.77 -2.38 9.80
C ILE A 21 7.73 -3.05 8.83
N ASP A 22 9.02 -3.01 9.16
CA ASP A 22 10.06 -3.68 8.40
C ASP A 22 10.18 -5.14 8.81
N THR A 23 10.29 -6.02 7.82
CA THR A 23 10.34 -7.47 8.00
C THR A 23 11.71 -8.01 7.62
N PRO A 24 12.28 -8.98 8.36
CA PRO A 24 13.49 -9.63 7.91
C PRO A 24 13.25 -10.30 6.54
N GLY A 25 14.26 -10.22 5.66
CA GLY A 25 14.20 -10.90 4.37
C GLY A 25 14.05 -12.42 4.53
N PHE A 26 13.35 -13.05 3.60
CA PHE A 26 13.18 -14.49 3.54
C PHE A 26 13.55 -15.04 2.15
N GLY A 27 13.84 -16.35 2.09
CA GLY A 27 14.23 -17.05 0.86
C GLY A 27 15.69 -17.53 0.81
N ASP A 28 16.50 -17.17 1.80
CA ASP A 28 17.90 -17.65 1.93
C ASP A 28 17.99 -19.00 2.69
N THR A 29 16.94 -19.36 3.42
CA THR A 29 16.86 -20.58 4.24
C THR A 29 16.08 -21.69 3.51
N LEU A 30 16.51 -22.94 3.73
CA LEU A 30 15.83 -24.12 3.16
C LEU A 30 14.41 -24.33 3.71
N ASN A 31 14.15 -23.89 4.95
CA ASN A 31 12.86 -24.06 5.59
C ASN A 31 11.93 -22.86 5.34
N ARG A 32 10.91 -23.05 4.49
CA ARG A 32 9.94 -22.01 4.11
C ARG A 32 8.97 -21.65 5.24
N GLU A 33 8.59 -22.61 6.08
CA GLU A 33 7.60 -22.37 7.13
C GLU A 33 8.09 -21.41 8.21
N GLN A 34 9.37 -21.53 8.60
CA GLN A 34 10.01 -20.65 9.57
C GLN A 34 10.07 -19.19 9.10
N ASN A 35 9.99 -18.95 7.80
CA ASN A 35 10.00 -17.61 7.23
C ASN A 35 8.62 -16.92 7.34
N PHE A 36 7.53 -17.68 7.22
CA PHE A 36 6.17 -17.14 7.19
C PHE A 36 5.53 -17.04 8.58
N GLU A 37 5.96 -17.88 9.53
CA GLU A 37 5.42 -17.93 10.89
C GLU A 37 5.54 -16.59 11.65
N PRO A 38 6.70 -15.88 11.65
CA PRO A 38 6.83 -14.61 12.37
C PRO A 38 5.85 -13.53 11.85
N ILE A 39 5.66 -13.46 10.53
CA ILE A 39 4.77 -12.49 9.89
C ILE A 39 3.31 -12.85 10.19
N THR A 40 2.96 -14.13 10.07
CA THR A 40 1.61 -14.63 10.39
C THR A 40 1.25 -14.31 11.84
N LYS A 41 2.14 -14.66 12.77
CA LYS A 41 1.95 -14.43 14.20
C LYS A 41 1.81 -12.95 14.52
N TYR A 42 2.56 -12.09 13.84
CA TYR A 42 2.46 -10.65 14.03
C TYR A 42 1.07 -10.13 13.64
N ILE A 43 0.60 -10.45 12.43
CA ILE A 43 -0.74 -10.02 11.96
C ILE A 43 -1.83 -10.54 12.91
N GLU A 44 -1.79 -11.83 13.26
CA GLU A 44 -2.78 -12.43 14.16
C GLU A 44 -2.75 -11.84 15.57
N THR A 45 -1.59 -11.49 16.09
CA THR A 45 -1.46 -10.81 17.40
C THR A 45 -2.13 -9.44 17.38
N HIS A 46 -2.04 -8.70 16.27
CA HIS A 46 -2.71 -7.41 16.14
C HIS A 46 -4.22 -7.54 15.96
N TYR A 47 -4.70 -8.57 15.26
CA TYR A 47 -6.13 -8.89 15.21
C TYR A 47 -6.67 -9.32 16.57
N GLU A 48 -5.95 -10.14 17.33
CA GLU A 48 -6.35 -10.55 18.68
C GLU A 48 -6.43 -9.35 19.63
N LYS A 49 -5.46 -8.44 19.59
CA LYS A 49 -5.49 -7.19 20.37
C LYS A 49 -6.72 -6.35 20.05
N TYR A 50 -7.08 -6.25 18.77
CA TYR A 50 -8.26 -5.53 18.33
C TYR A 50 -9.54 -6.20 18.82
N LEU A 51 -9.66 -7.53 18.68
CA LEU A 51 -10.78 -8.33 19.16
C LEU A 51 -10.99 -8.22 20.67
N GLN A 52 -9.91 -8.23 21.45
CA GLN A 52 -9.97 -8.03 22.90
C GLN A 52 -10.45 -6.62 23.28
N ALA A 53 -10.05 -5.60 22.52
CA ALA A 53 -10.53 -4.23 22.73
C ALA A 53 -12.01 -4.10 22.37
N GLU A 54 -12.46 -4.76 21.29
CA GLU A 54 -13.86 -4.78 20.85
C GLU A 54 -14.80 -5.45 21.88
N ARG A 55 -14.31 -6.48 22.57
CA ARG A 55 -15.04 -7.19 23.65
C ARG A 55 -15.12 -6.40 24.96
N SER A 56 -14.31 -5.36 25.13
CA SER A 56 -14.26 -4.57 26.36
C SER A 56 -15.17 -3.35 26.26
N ASP A 57 -16.21 -3.29 27.09
CA ASP A 57 -17.19 -2.19 27.08
C ASP A 57 -16.57 -0.81 27.33
N GLU A 58 -15.45 -0.73 28.07
CA GLU A 58 -14.72 0.51 28.33
C GLU A 58 -13.91 1.01 27.12
N LYS A 59 -13.43 0.10 26.27
CA LYS A 59 -12.54 0.41 25.14
C LYS A 59 -13.28 0.62 23.82
N ARG A 60 -14.54 0.22 23.73
CA ARG A 60 -15.40 0.36 22.53
C ARG A 60 -15.47 1.78 21.97
N GLY A 61 -15.32 2.82 22.80
CA GLY A 61 -15.41 4.21 22.35
C GLY A 61 -14.13 4.80 21.76
N LYS A 62 -12.96 4.17 21.92
CA LYS A 62 -11.67 4.71 21.44
C LYS A 62 -10.63 3.61 21.22
N ILE A 63 -10.93 2.68 20.30
CA ILE A 63 -10.00 1.61 19.93
C ILE A 63 -8.88 2.21 19.06
N HIS A 64 -7.64 2.07 19.49
CA HIS A 64 -6.49 2.40 18.65
C HIS A 64 -6.27 1.26 17.65
N ASP A 65 -6.49 1.54 16.36
CA ASP A 65 -6.20 0.54 15.32
C ASP A 65 -4.69 0.36 15.16
N SER A 66 -4.23 -0.86 15.36
CA SER A 66 -2.82 -1.26 15.15
C SER A 66 -2.70 -2.42 14.16
N ARG A 67 -3.79 -2.75 13.46
CA ARG A 67 -3.84 -3.82 12.47
C ARG A 67 -3.01 -3.43 11.27
N VAL A 68 -2.53 -4.44 10.54
CA VAL A 68 -1.78 -4.21 9.30
C VAL A 68 -2.78 -4.00 8.18
N HIS A 69 -2.80 -2.79 7.61
CA HIS A 69 -3.75 -2.43 6.55
C HIS A 69 -3.29 -2.86 5.15
N ALA A 70 -1.97 -2.92 4.93
CA ALA A 70 -1.40 -3.32 3.65
C ALA A 70 -0.02 -3.98 3.83
N VAL A 71 0.30 -4.93 2.95
CA VAL A 71 1.63 -5.53 2.81
C VAL A 71 2.17 -5.22 1.43
N LEU A 72 3.27 -4.46 1.38
CA LEU A 72 4.04 -4.26 0.16
C LEU A 72 4.92 -5.49 -0.07
N TYR A 73 4.56 -6.30 -1.06
CA TYR A 73 5.30 -7.51 -1.38
C TYR A 73 6.35 -7.24 -2.46
N PHE A 74 7.62 -7.23 -2.05
CA PHE A 74 8.74 -6.95 -2.94
C PHE A 74 9.12 -8.17 -3.77
N LEU A 75 8.79 -8.11 -5.06
CA LEU A 75 9.25 -9.03 -6.08
C LEU A 75 10.66 -8.63 -6.54
N PRO A 76 11.59 -9.59 -6.57
CA PRO A 76 12.94 -9.33 -7.04
C PRO A 76 12.96 -9.06 -8.56
N PRO A 77 13.86 -8.20 -9.06
CA PRO A 77 13.99 -7.90 -10.48
C PRO A 77 14.81 -8.99 -11.20
N TYR A 78 14.37 -10.25 -11.16
CA TYR A 78 15.08 -11.34 -11.82
C TYR A 78 14.65 -11.48 -13.28
N VAL A 79 15.62 -11.45 -14.18
CA VAL A 79 15.54 -12.00 -15.54
C VAL A 79 16.58 -13.10 -15.61
N THR A 80 16.23 -14.29 -15.14
CA THR A 80 17.20 -15.40 -15.14
C THR A 80 17.30 -16.09 -16.49
N ASP A 81 16.25 -16.07 -17.33
CA ASP A 81 16.35 -16.54 -18.72
C ASP A 81 15.27 -15.93 -19.62
N LEU A 82 15.66 -15.61 -20.86
CA LEU A 82 14.91 -14.99 -21.97
C LEU A 82 13.58 -15.67 -22.38
N SER A 83 13.06 -16.63 -21.62
CA SER A 83 11.89 -17.44 -22.00
C SER A 83 10.86 -17.67 -20.90
N PHE A 84 11.17 -17.43 -19.63
CA PHE A 84 10.23 -17.69 -18.54
C PHE A 84 10.36 -16.67 -17.40
N HIS A 85 9.81 -15.48 -17.64
CA HIS A 85 9.39 -14.61 -16.55
C HIS A 85 8.27 -15.33 -15.79
N ARG A 86 8.53 -15.80 -14.56
CA ARG A 86 7.51 -16.40 -13.68
C ARG A 86 7.74 -15.97 -12.24
N LEU A 87 6.65 -15.96 -11.46
CA LEU A 87 6.75 -15.86 -10.00
C LEU A 87 7.47 -17.10 -9.44
N ARG A 88 8.29 -16.91 -8.41
CA ARG A 88 8.93 -18.04 -7.72
C ARG A 88 7.87 -18.77 -6.89
N ASP A 89 8.01 -20.07 -6.72
CA ASP A 89 7.07 -20.87 -5.91
C ASP A 89 6.91 -20.32 -4.49
N ILE A 90 7.99 -19.80 -3.89
CA ILE A 90 7.94 -19.18 -2.56
C ILE A 90 7.09 -17.91 -2.53
N ASP A 91 7.09 -17.13 -3.62
CA ASP A 91 6.28 -15.91 -3.73
C ASP A 91 4.80 -16.26 -3.89
N ILE A 92 4.51 -17.28 -4.69
CA ILE A 92 3.16 -17.81 -4.89
C ILE A 92 2.62 -18.34 -3.56
N GLU A 93 3.39 -19.17 -2.86
CA GLU A 93 3.03 -19.75 -1.57
C GLU A 93 2.77 -18.67 -0.51
N PHE A 94 3.63 -17.64 -0.45
CA PHE A 94 3.41 -16.49 0.43
C PHE A 94 2.10 -15.79 0.09
N MET A 95 1.93 -15.34 -1.16
CA MET A 95 0.77 -14.54 -1.52
C MET A 95 -0.54 -15.31 -1.35
N GLN A 96 -0.58 -16.61 -1.65
CA GLN A 96 -1.75 -17.47 -1.41
C GLN A 96 -2.10 -17.56 0.07
N ARG A 97 -1.10 -17.64 0.95
CA ARG A 97 -1.31 -17.74 2.39
C ARG A 97 -1.80 -16.43 3.01
N PHE A 98 -1.35 -15.29 2.49
CA PHE A 98 -1.61 -13.98 3.08
C PHE A 98 -2.74 -13.19 2.40
N CYS A 99 -3.14 -13.50 1.17
CA CYS A 99 -4.18 -12.75 0.44
C CYS A 99 -5.58 -12.83 1.09
N THR A 100 -5.81 -13.79 1.98
CA THR A 100 -7.04 -13.88 2.78
C THR A 100 -6.95 -13.10 4.10
N LYS A 101 -5.73 -12.80 4.55
CA LYS A 101 -5.45 -12.19 5.85
C LYS A 101 -5.08 -10.70 5.77
N VAL A 102 -4.64 -10.19 4.63
CA VAL A 102 -4.21 -8.79 4.50
C VAL A 102 -4.24 -8.35 3.03
N ASN A 103 -4.38 -7.04 2.79
CA ASN A 103 -4.25 -6.46 1.46
C ASN A 103 -2.81 -6.57 0.97
N ILE A 104 -2.58 -7.36 -0.09
CA ILE A 104 -1.25 -7.52 -0.69
C ILE A 104 -1.12 -6.60 -1.90
N ILE A 105 -0.06 -5.79 -1.91
CA ILE A 105 0.32 -4.93 -3.04
C ILE A 105 1.66 -5.43 -3.59
N PRO A 106 1.69 -6.11 -4.74
CA PRO A 106 2.92 -6.57 -5.36
C PRO A 106 3.70 -5.40 -5.98
N VAL A 107 5.00 -5.36 -5.68
CA VAL A 107 5.92 -4.30 -6.08
C VAL A 107 7.19 -4.93 -6.63
N ILE A 108 7.61 -4.59 -7.84
CA ILE A 108 8.92 -4.97 -8.37
C ILE A 108 9.94 -3.98 -7.81
N GLY A 109 10.80 -4.46 -6.91
CA GLY A 109 11.87 -3.67 -6.32
C GLY A 109 13.08 -3.55 -7.24
N LYS A 110 13.90 -2.50 -7.05
CA LYS A 110 15.14 -2.25 -7.81
C LYS A 110 14.90 -2.35 -9.32
N SER A 111 13.84 -1.71 -9.81
CA SER A 111 13.44 -1.79 -11.21
C SER A 111 14.46 -1.16 -12.17
N ASP A 112 15.42 -0.38 -11.66
CA ASP A 112 16.60 0.11 -12.39
C ASP A 112 17.53 -0.99 -12.88
N ALA A 113 17.38 -2.23 -12.41
CA ALA A 113 18.07 -3.39 -12.95
C ALA A 113 17.42 -3.98 -14.22
N LEU A 114 16.22 -3.52 -14.59
CA LEU A 114 15.46 -4.04 -15.73
C LEU A 114 15.37 -3.01 -16.85
N MET A 115 15.44 -3.48 -18.10
CA MET A 115 15.09 -2.64 -19.23
C MET A 115 13.56 -2.41 -19.29
N PRO A 116 13.07 -1.29 -19.85
CA PRO A 116 11.63 -1.01 -19.92
C PRO A 116 10.81 -2.13 -20.59
N GLU A 117 11.36 -2.76 -21.63
CA GLU A 117 10.73 -3.89 -22.34
C GLU A 117 10.64 -5.14 -21.46
N GLU A 118 11.71 -5.43 -20.71
CA GLU A 118 11.78 -6.55 -19.77
C GLU A 118 10.84 -6.35 -18.59
N ALA A 119 10.77 -5.12 -18.05
CA ALA A 119 9.84 -4.76 -17.00
C ALA A 119 8.40 -4.98 -17.45
N LEU A 120 8.04 -4.55 -18.67
CA LEU A 120 6.70 -4.75 -19.22
C LEU A 120 6.36 -6.23 -19.41
N ALA A 121 7.31 -7.02 -19.93
CA ALA A 121 7.15 -8.46 -20.09
C ALA A 121 6.97 -9.15 -18.73
N TYR A 122 7.76 -8.75 -17.72
CA TYR A 122 7.71 -9.29 -16.38
C TYR A 122 6.39 -8.96 -15.67
N LYS A 123 5.92 -7.70 -15.75
CA LYS A 123 4.60 -7.29 -15.23
C LYS A 123 3.48 -8.17 -15.78
N LYS A 124 3.44 -8.37 -17.11
CA LYS A 124 2.43 -9.24 -17.76
C LYS A 124 2.51 -10.68 -17.28
N ALA A 125 3.72 -11.21 -17.09
CA ALA A 125 3.91 -12.56 -16.61
C ALA A 125 3.44 -12.75 -15.16
N ILE A 126 3.75 -11.78 -14.29
CA ILE A 126 3.28 -11.78 -12.90
C ILE A 126 1.76 -11.77 -12.85
N LEU A 127 1.10 -10.86 -13.59
CA LEU A 127 -0.37 -10.80 -13.62
C LEU A 127 -1.00 -12.11 -14.11
N LYS A 128 -0.38 -12.78 -15.09
CA LYS A 128 -0.83 -14.09 -15.58
C LYS A 128 -0.67 -15.18 -14.51
N ASP A 129 0.43 -15.19 -13.78
CA ASP A 129 0.66 -16.17 -12.72
C ASP A 129 -0.25 -15.93 -11.51
N LEU A 130 -0.51 -14.67 -11.14
CA LEU A 130 -1.49 -14.32 -10.10
C LEU A 130 -2.89 -14.82 -10.46
N ALA A 131 -3.34 -14.58 -11.70
CA ALA A 131 -4.64 -15.06 -12.18
C ALA A 131 -4.73 -16.59 -12.23
N ARG A 132 -3.63 -17.27 -12.61
CA ARG A 132 -3.57 -18.73 -12.66
C ARG A 132 -3.71 -19.38 -11.28
N HIS A 133 -3.18 -18.74 -10.24
CA HIS A 133 -3.14 -19.27 -8.87
C HIS A 133 -4.25 -18.70 -7.98
N ASP A 134 -5.19 -17.95 -8.56
CA ASP A 134 -6.31 -17.28 -7.87
C ASP A 134 -5.84 -16.39 -6.70
N ILE A 135 -4.74 -15.67 -6.91
CA ILE A 135 -4.15 -14.81 -5.89
C ILE A 135 -4.81 -13.44 -5.96
N ARG A 136 -5.50 -13.10 -4.88
CA ARG A 136 -6.16 -11.80 -4.72
C ARG A 136 -5.15 -10.74 -4.28
N VAL A 137 -5.02 -9.69 -5.07
CA VAL A 137 -4.15 -8.54 -4.79
C VAL A 137 -4.95 -7.24 -4.82
N TYR A 138 -4.51 -6.27 -4.03
CA TYR A 138 -5.09 -4.95 -3.97
C TYR A 138 -4.52 -4.05 -5.09
N PRO A 139 -5.32 -3.18 -5.74
CA PRO A 139 -6.75 -2.89 -5.53
C PRO A 139 -7.72 -3.80 -6.32
N SER A 140 -7.23 -4.55 -7.31
CA SER A 140 -8.05 -5.22 -8.34
C SER A 140 -9.11 -6.20 -7.80
N HIS A 141 -8.91 -6.81 -6.64
CA HIS A 141 -9.82 -7.83 -6.11
C HIS A 141 -10.80 -7.31 -5.03
N HIS A 142 -10.59 -6.10 -4.52
CA HIS A 142 -11.30 -5.56 -3.36
C HIS A 142 -12.09 -4.28 -3.67
N ALA A 143 -11.86 -3.65 -4.82
CA ALA A 143 -12.60 -2.45 -5.20
C ALA A 143 -14.06 -2.80 -5.57
N GLU A 144 -14.99 -2.40 -4.71
CA GLU A 144 -16.44 -2.50 -4.96
C GLU A 144 -16.87 -1.57 -6.12
N ASP A 145 -16.21 -0.42 -6.26
CA ASP A 145 -16.45 0.59 -7.30
C ASP A 145 -15.49 0.43 -8.49
N ARG A 146 -15.84 -0.45 -9.44
CA ARG A 146 -15.07 -0.71 -10.68
C ARG A 146 -14.80 0.51 -11.57
N ASP A 147 -15.45 1.65 -11.33
CA ASP A 147 -15.38 2.83 -12.18
C ASP A 147 -14.11 3.69 -11.96
N ASN A 148 -13.45 3.60 -10.80
CA ASN A 148 -12.19 4.34 -10.48
C ASN A 148 -10.92 3.46 -10.43
N VAL A 149 -11.08 2.14 -10.46
CA VAL A 149 -10.01 1.12 -10.51
C VAL A 149 -9.08 1.18 -11.75
N PRO A 150 -9.49 1.65 -12.95
CA PRO A 150 -8.69 1.48 -14.18
C PRO A 150 -7.32 2.17 -14.17
N VAL A 151 -7.10 3.16 -13.31
CA VAL A 151 -5.88 3.99 -13.35
C VAL A 151 -4.68 3.19 -12.83
N TYR A 152 -4.80 2.55 -11.67
CA TYR A 152 -3.67 1.91 -11.00
C TYR A 152 -3.40 0.48 -11.47
N GLU A 153 -4.40 -0.22 -12.02
CA GLU A 153 -4.20 -1.57 -12.59
C GLU A 153 -3.16 -1.59 -13.71
N ARG A 154 -3.04 -0.50 -14.46
CA ARG A 154 -2.04 -0.37 -15.53
C ARG A 154 -0.61 -0.29 -15.01
N TYR A 155 -0.44 0.17 -13.78
CA TYR A 155 0.86 0.28 -13.14
C TYR A 155 1.24 -0.99 -12.37
N MET A 156 0.28 -1.86 -12.10
CA MET A 156 0.46 -3.10 -11.34
C MET A 156 1.18 -4.20 -12.12
N PRO A 157 2.09 -4.96 -11.48
CA PRO A 157 2.76 -4.61 -10.20
C PRO A 157 3.66 -3.37 -10.37
N PHE A 158 3.71 -2.50 -9.35
CA PHE A 158 4.46 -1.24 -9.41
C PHE A 158 5.96 -1.51 -9.53
N SER A 159 6.63 -0.89 -10.51
CA SER A 159 8.08 -0.96 -10.65
C SER A 159 8.72 0.23 -9.95
N ILE A 160 9.40 0.00 -8.82
CA ILE A 160 9.92 1.09 -8.00
C ILE A 160 11.44 1.02 -7.80
N ILE A 161 11.99 2.20 -7.54
CA ILE A 161 13.38 2.42 -7.17
C ILE A 161 13.37 3.16 -5.84
N GLY A 162 14.14 2.67 -4.86
CA GLY A 162 14.32 3.34 -3.57
C GLY A 162 15.70 3.98 -3.48
N SER A 163 15.79 5.14 -2.84
CA SER A 163 17.07 5.80 -2.53
C SER A 163 16.93 6.72 -1.33
N ASP A 164 17.93 6.67 -0.45
CA ASP A 164 18.09 7.62 0.66
C ASP A 164 19.03 8.79 0.29
N ASP A 165 19.70 8.69 -0.86
CA ASP A 165 20.65 9.68 -1.35
C ASP A 165 19.94 10.81 -2.12
N TYR A 166 20.50 12.01 -2.03
CA TYR A 166 20.00 13.19 -2.73
C TYR A 166 21.05 13.72 -3.71
N ILE A 167 20.60 14.11 -4.90
CA ILE A 167 21.39 14.86 -5.87
C ILE A 167 20.82 16.26 -6.02
N GLU A 168 21.66 17.23 -6.36
CA GLU A 168 21.22 18.58 -6.68
C GLU A 168 20.97 18.68 -8.19
N LYS A 169 19.73 19.01 -8.56
CA LYS A 169 19.31 19.21 -9.95
C LYS A 169 18.47 20.47 -10.01
N ASN A 170 18.86 21.43 -10.86
CA ASN A 170 18.19 22.73 -11.00
C ASN A 170 18.01 23.49 -9.66
N GLY A 171 18.99 23.39 -8.75
CA GLY A 171 18.93 24.00 -7.41
C GLY A 171 17.96 23.33 -6.43
N GLN A 172 17.38 22.19 -6.79
CA GLN A 172 16.52 21.39 -5.91
C GLN A 172 17.21 20.08 -5.55
N LYS A 173 17.02 19.62 -4.30
CA LYS A 173 17.46 18.31 -3.85
C LYS A 173 16.43 17.27 -4.26
N VAL A 174 16.82 16.32 -5.09
CA VAL A 174 15.97 15.23 -5.59
C VAL A 174 16.55 13.90 -5.13
N ARG A 175 15.70 12.98 -4.66
CA ARG A 175 16.13 11.63 -4.30
C ARG A 175 16.50 10.85 -5.54
N ALA A 176 17.72 10.32 -5.59
CA ALA A 176 18.20 9.62 -6.78
C ALA A 176 19.33 8.63 -6.48
N ARG A 177 19.38 7.54 -7.25
CA ARG A 177 20.52 6.62 -7.27
C ARG A 177 21.51 7.04 -8.33
N THR A 178 22.78 7.20 -7.96
CA THR A 178 23.84 7.58 -8.90
C THR A 178 24.64 6.38 -9.36
N TYR A 179 24.80 6.26 -10.67
CA TYR A 179 25.60 5.26 -11.37
C TYR A 179 26.71 5.95 -12.18
N ARG A 180 27.69 5.17 -12.65
CA ARG A 180 28.76 5.70 -13.51
C ARG A 180 28.24 6.31 -14.83
N TRP A 181 27.08 5.82 -15.29
CA TRP A 181 26.47 6.18 -16.57
C TRP A 181 25.31 7.18 -16.44
N GLY A 182 24.93 7.58 -15.23
CA GLY A 182 23.83 8.53 -15.02
C GLY A 182 23.23 8.44 -13.62
N ALA A 183 22.19 9.22 -13.38
CA ALA A 183 21.43 9.17 -12.13
C ALA A 183 19.97 8.84 -12.41
N VAL A 184 19.38 8.01 -11.56
CA VAL A 184 17.98 7.61 -11.65
C VAL A 184 17.21 8.24 -10.50
N GLU A 185 16.40 9.22 -10.84
CA GLU A 185 15.51 9.94 -9.91
C GLU A 185 14.34 9.06 -9.48
N VAL A 186 14.10 8.98 -8.18
CA VAL A 186 13.02 8.17 -7.57
C VAL A 186 11.64 8.79 -7.81
N GLU A 187 11.53 10.12 -7.76
CA GLU A 187 10.26 10.84 -7.92
C GLU A 187 9.93 11.22 -9.37
N ASN A 188 10.66 10.65 -10.33
CA ASN A 188 10.45 10.90 -11.75
C ASN A 188 9.62 9.76 -12.36
N GLU A 189 8.41 10.07 -12.82
CA GLU A 189 7.47 9.09 -13.39
C GLU A 189 7.98 8.41 -14.66
N ASN A 190 8.96 9.01 -15.36
CA ASN A 190 9.60 8.36 -16.51
C ASN A 190 10.63 7.30 -16.10
N HIS A 191 11.07 7.29 -14.84
CA HIS A 191 12.06 6.36 -14.33
C HIS A 191 11.43 5.20 -13.55
N CYS A 192 10.42 5.48 -12.73
CA CYS A 192 9.73 4.45 -11.95
C CYS A 192 8.34 4.88 -11.48
N ASP A 193 7.56 3.90 -11.02
CA ASP A 193 6.17 4.08 -10.59
C ASP A 193 6.05 4.52 -9.11
N PHE A 194 7.15 4.94 -8.47
CA PHE A 194 7.15 5.28 -7.04
C PHE A 194 6.13 6.36 -6.68
N VAL A 195 6.00 7.40 -7.52
CA VAL A 195 5.02 8.48 -7.31
C VAL A 195 3.60 7.93 -7.30
N LYS A 196 3.28 7.01 -8.23
CA LYS A 196 1.96 6.38 -8.32
C LYS A 196 1.68 5.46 -7.13
N LEU A 197 2.68 4.70 -6.68
CA LEU A 197 2.56 3.87 -5.48
C LEU A 197 2.28 4.74 -4.23
N ARG A 198 3.02 5.85 -4.06
CA ARG A 198 2.82 6.80 -2.96
C ARG A 198 1.43 7.44 -2.99
N GLU A 199 1.00 7.91 -4.16
CA GLU A 199 -0.32 8.52 -4.36
C GLU A 199 -1.46 7.55 -4.06
N MET A 200 -1.33 6.29 -4.49
CA MET A 200 -2.30 5.25 -4.16
C MET A 200 -2.35 5.02 -2.64
N LEU A 201 -1.20 4.77 -1.99
CA LEU A 201 -1.15 4.40 -0.57
C LEU A 201 -1.63 5.50 0.38
N ILE A 202 -1.23 6.74 0.13
CA ILE A 202 -1.41 7.82 1.11
C ILE A 202 -2.61 8.71 0.75
N ARG A 203 -2.85 9.00 -0.54
CA ARG A 203 -3.86 9.99 -0.94
C ARG A 203 -5.19 9.37 -1.30
N THR A 204 -5.16 8.33 -2.14
CA THR A 204 -6.38 7.87 -2.82
C THR A 204 -7.04 6.70 -2.08
N ASN A 205 -6.26 5.71 -1.67
CA ASN A 205 -6.76 4.39 -1.27
C ASN A 205 -6.57 4.07 0.21
N MET A 206 -6.07 5.01 1.03
CA MET A 206 -5.82 4.76 2.46
C MET A 206 -7.07 4.28 3.18
N GLN A 207 -8.20 4.97 3.01
CA GLN A 207 -9.45 4.60 3.66
C GLN A 207 -9.96 3.24 3.17
N ASP A 208 -9.87 2.96 1.87
CA ASP A 208 -10.31 1.69 1.30
C ASP A 208 -9.47 0.50 1.79
N LEU A 209 -8.17 0.70 2.00
CA LEU A 209 -7.30 -0.29 2.64
C LEU A 209 -7.73 -0.59 4.07
N ILE A 210 -8.12 0.44 4.84
CA ILE A 210 -8.62 0.30 6.21
C ILE A 210 -9.97 -0.44 6.20
N ASP A 211 -10.89 -0.02 5.34
CA ASP A 211 -12.24 -0.58 5.22
C ASP A 211 -12.17 -2.05 4.79
N THR A 212 -11.35 -2.40 3.81
CA THR A 212 -11.13 -3.79 3.37
C THR A 212 -10.49 -4.63 4.47
N THR A 213 -9.55 -4.05 5.23
CA THR A 213 -8.92 -4.75 6.36
C THR A 213 -9.94 -5.11 7.43
N HIS A 214 -10.91 -4.23 7.70
CA HIS A 214 -11.95 -4.52 8.67
C HIS A 214 -13.02 -5.49 8.12
N SER A 215 -13.67 -5.12 7.01
CA SER A 215 -14.85 -5.81 6.47
C SER A 215 -14.54 -7.19 5.91
N VAL A 216 -13.35 -7.38 5.34
CA VAL A 216 -12.94 -8.65 4.70
C VAL A 216 -12.00 -9.42 5.61
N HIS A 217 -10.81 -8.89 5.89
CA HIS A 217 -9.74 -9.67 6.53
C HIS A 217 -9.99 -9.92 8.01
N TYR A 218 -10.30 -8.87 8.77
CA TYR A 218 -10.59 -8.97 10.19
C TYR A 218 -11.90 -9.72 10.43
N SER A 219 -12.94 -9.49 9.63
CA SER A 219 -14.20 -10.25 9.69
C SER A 219 -14.01 -11.76 9.59
N VAL A 220 -13.17 -12.23 8.65
CA VAL A 220 -12.82 -13.65 8.53
C VAL A 220 -12.10 -14.18 9.79
N TYR A 221 -11.12 -13.43 10.30
CA TYR A 221 -10.41 -13.81 11.54
C TYR A 221 -11.36 -13.88 12.75
N ARG A 222 -12.20 -12.85 12.91
CA ARG A 222 -13.18 -12.72 13.97
C ARG A 222 -14.19 -13.87 13.96
N GLY A 223 -14.73 -14.20 12.78
CA GLY A 223 -15.65 -15.31 12.60
C GLY A 223 -15.03 -16.67 12.98
N ALA A 224 -13.75 -16.87 12.66
CA ALA A 224 -13.01 -18.07 13.04
C ALA A 224 -12.82 -18.18 14.56
N GLN A 225 -12.56 -17.07 15.27
CA GLN A 225 -12.39 -17.06 16.73
C GLN A 225 -13.70 -17.19 17.52
N MET A 226 -14.83 -16.77 16.95
CA MET A 226 -16.15 -16.84 17.61
C MET A 226 -16.94 -18.13 17.31
N GLY A 227 -16.33 -19.11 16.64
CA GLY A 227 -16.97 -20.41 16.38
C GLY A 227 -18.23 -20.32 15.50
N GLY A 228 -18.33 -19.30 14.65
CA GLY A 228 -19.47 -19.13 13.75
C GLY A 228 -20.79 -18.71 14.40
N GLN A 229 -20.80 -18.32 15.69
CA GLN A 229 -21.97 -17.71 16.31
C GLN A 229 -21.99 -16.19 16.08
N ASP A 230 -22.83 -15.82 15.11
CA ASP A 230 -23.53 -14.56 14.88
C ASP A 230 -22.73 -13.24 15.00
N VAL A 231 -22.59 -12.61 13.82
CA VAL A 231 -22.98 -11.23 13.51
C VAL A 231 -23.35 -10.40 14.76
N ILE A 232 -22.35 -9.95 15.52
CA ILE A 232 -22.51 -8.63 16.13
C ILE A 232 -22.45 -7.69 14.93
N ASN A 233 -23.62 -7.21 14.51
CA ASN A 233 -23.75 -6.06 13.63
C ASN A 233 -22.81 -4.99 14.18
N ASP A 234 -21.76 -4.70 13.42
CA ASP A 234 -20.76 -3.72 13.82
C ASP A 234 -21.26 -2.31 13.50
N ASP A 235 -22.54 -2.02 13.77
CA ASP A 235 -23.20 -0.74 13.51
C ASP A 235 -22.43 0.44 14.16
N ILE A 236 -21.62 0.13 15.19
CA ILE A 236 -20.75 1.09 15.88
C ILE A 236 -19.46 1.33 15.09
N TYR A 237 -18.73 0.29 14.66
CA TYR A 237 -17.53 0.48 13.83
C TYR A 237 -17.89 0.99 12.44
N ASP A 238 -18.88 0.40 11.77
CA ASP A 238 -19.40 0.88 10.49
C ASP A 238 -19.88 2.32 10.63
N GLY A 239 -20.53 2.67 11.75
CA GLY A 239 -20.92 4.04 12.05
C GLY A 239 -19.76 4.98 12.36
N GLN A 240 -18.63 4.49 12.90
CA GLN A 240 -17.43 5.27 13.15
C GLN A 240 -16.62 5.48 11.87
N ILE A 241 -16.38 4.42 11.10
CA ILE A 241 -15.75 4.45 9.78
C ILE A 241 -16.52 5.34 8.83
N GLN A 242 -17.85 5.20 8.75
CA GLN A 242 -18.65 6.03 7.87
C GLN A 242 -18.57 7.50 8.27
N ARG A 243 -18.51 7.81 9.58
CA ARG A 243 -18.29 9.18 10.07
C ARG A 243 -16.90 9.69 9.74
N GLU A 244 -15.86 8.89 9.95
CA GLU A 244 -14.47 9.25 9.64
C GLU A 244 -14.27 9.42 8.13
N ARG A 245 -14.90 8.58 7.31
CA ARG A 245 -14.87 8.66 5.84
C ARG A 245 -15.58 9.90 5.32
N ILE A 246 -16.77 10.22 5.85
CA ILE A 246 -17.49 11.45 5.50
C ILE A 246 -16.68 12.67 5.95
N ALA A 247 -16.19 12.67 7.19
CA ALA A 247 -15.38 13.77 7.72
C ALA A 247 -14.11 13.99 6.89
N PHE A 248 -13.39 12.92 6.53
CA PHE A 248 -12.21 12.99 5.70
C PHE A 248 -12.54 13.47 4.29
N ALA A 249 -13.61 12.96 3.66
CA ALA A 249 -14.03 13.40 2.33
C ALA A 249 -14.48 14.86 2.29
N GLU A 250 -15.22 15.31 3.31
CA GLU A 250 -15.62 16.72 3.46
C GLU A 250 -14.41 17.62 3.70
N GLU A 251 -13.48 17.19 4.55
CA GLU A 251 -12.25 17.92 4.83
C GLU A 251 -11.37 18.04 3.58
N MET A 252 -11.18 16.95 2.83
CA MET A 252 -10.44 16.96 1.57
C MET A 252 -11.09 17.86 0.53
N LYS A 253 -12.42 17.82 0.40
CA LYS A 253 -13.16 18.65 -0.57
C LYS A 253 -13.08 20.14 -0.24
N LEU A 254 -13.27 20.50 1.04
CA LEU A 254 -13.13 21.89 1.49
C LEU A 254 -11.72 22.42 1.21
N LYS A 255 -10.70 21.59 1.44
CA LYS A 255 -9.30 21.95 1.21
C LYS A 255 -8.95 22.04 -0.28
N GLU A 256 -9.52 21.20 -1.13
CA GLU A 256 -9.36 21.30 -2.58
C GLU A 256 -9.94 22.61 -3.13
N ASP A 257 -11.11 23.01 -2.63
CA ASP A 257 -11.75 24.28 -2.98
C ASP A 257 -10.92 25.49 -2.51
N ASP A 258 -10.37 25.44 -1.29
CA ASP A 258 -9.46 26.48 -0.77
C ASP A 258 -8.16 26.58 -1.60
N MET A 259 -7.57 25.44 -1.98
CA MET A 259 -6.36 25.42 -2.81
C MET A 259 -6.63 25.97 -4.21
N ARG A 260 -7.77 25.62 -4.81
CA ARG A 260 -8.22 26.18 -6.10
C ARG A 260 -8.46 27.69 -5.99
N ALA A 261 -9.09 28.16 -4.92
CA ALA A 261 -9.32 29.58 -4.69
C ALA A 261 -7.99 30.35 -4.54
N ALA A 262 -7.05 29.82 -3.78
CA ALA A 262 -5.72 30.40 -3.61
C ALA A 262 -4.92 30.44 -4.93
N PHE A 263 -5.04 29.39 -5.75
CA PHE A 263 -4.43 29.35 -7.08
C PHE A 263 -5.01 30.44 -8.00
N VAL A 264 -6.34 30.55 -8.06
CA VAL A 264 -7.03 31.57 -8.87
C VAL A 264 -6.66 32.98 -8.40
N ALA A 265 -6.55 33.21 -7.09
CA ALA A 265 -6.11 34.49 -6.54
C ALA A 265 -4.68 34.84 -6.98
N ARG A 266 -3.74 33.90 -6.88
CA ARG A 266 -2.36 34.10 -7.34
C ARG A 266 -2.27 34.35 -8.84
N VAL A 267 -3.05 33.66 -9.65
CA VAL A 267 -3.09 33.89 -11.10
C VAL A 267 -3.58 35.31 -11.40
N ARG A 268 -4.66 35.76 -10.75
CA ARG A 268 -5.18 37.13 -10.90
C ARG A 268 -4.18 38.19 -10.48
N GLU A 269 -3.47 37.97 -9.38
CA GLU A 269 -2.45 38.90 -8.88
C GLU A 269 -1.28 39.02 -9.88
N LYS A 270 -0.82 37.89 -10.42
CA LYS A 270 0.24 37.84 -11.42
C LYS A 270 -0.18 38.45 -12.78
N GLU A 271 -1.43 38.28 -13.18
CA GLU A 271 -1.99 38.94 -14.37
C GLU A 271 -2.12 40.45 -14.18
N ALA A 272 -2.38 40.92 -12.96
CA ALA A 272 -2.43 42.35 -12.65
C ALA A 272 -1.03 42.99 -12.63
N GLU A 273 0.01 42.27 -12.22
CA GLU A 273 1.41 42.74 -12.28
C GLU A 273 1.97 42.81 -13.71
N LEU A 274 1.39 42.06 -14.65
CA LEU A 274 1.81 42.02 -16.06
C LEU A 274 1.08 43.03 -16.96
N ARG A 275 0.16 43.83 -16.41
CA ARG A 275 -0.57 44.91 -17.09
C ARG A 275 -0.02 46.28 -16.71
#